data_AF-A0A3D0NM80-F1
#
_entry.id   AF-A0A3D0NM80-F1
#
_cell.length_a   1.000
_cell.length_b   1.000
_cell.length_c   1.000
_cell.angle_alpha   90.00
_cell.angle_beta   90.00
_cell.angle_gamma   90.00
#
_symmetry.space_group_name_H-M   'P 1'
#
loop_
_entity.id
_entity.type
_entity.pdbx_description
1 polymer ?
#
loop_
_entity_poly.entity_id
_entity_poly.type
_entity_poly.pdbx_seq_one_letter_code
_entity_poly.pdbx_strand_id
1 'polypeptide(L)'
;MPSTQRGLLDRLLGRISSPRSKSLTIGGTALEDFIRDGLVMDKQSLAFSVAAVYACVRVIAETTASLPLILYRRRADGGKDRADADPLYDLLRTKPNPFQTSMEFREQMMSHALLRGNAYAKIIRDGAGNVIELLPLDPDGMTVTRGSYGLIYTYRPSAGKTEVYEQPNPSTYPPILHLKGLSTNGLVGRSVLQDSAETLSSARLAQRYGQRILENDATPSVVIKHPQMLDEEAATRLRESWQRAFSGSGRAGGTAVLEEGM
;
A
#
# COMPACT_ATOMS: atom_id res chain seq x y z
N MET A 1 12.80 45.60 -38.75
CA MET A 1 11.59 45.01 -39.38
C MET A 1 12.00 43.77 -40.17
N PRO A 2 11.13 42.75 -40.30
CA PRO A 2 11.35 41.39 -39.79
C PRO A 2 11.69 40.32 -40.87
N SER A 3 12.19 39.16 -40.43
CA SER A 3 11.63 37.80 -40.70
C SER A 3 12.70 36.70 -40.70
N THR A 4 12.90 36.08 -39.55
CA THR A 4 13.60 34.80 -39.37
C THR A 4 12.57 33.79 -38.85
N GLN A 5 12.76 32.49 -39.18
CA GLN A 5 12.11 31.32 -38.53
C GLN A 5 10.80 30.76 -39.12
N ARG A 6 10.72 30.54 -40.44
CA ARG A 6 9.73 29.59 -41.03
C ARG A 6 10.27 28.19 -41.35
N GLY A 7 11.55 27.90 -41.11
CA GLY A 7 12.17 26.60 -41.45
C GLY A 7 12.19 25.53 -40.36
N LEU A 8 11.93 25.87 -39.09
CA LEU A 8 11.99 24.91 -37.98
C LEU A 8 10.65 24.19 -37.74
N LEU A 9 9.53 24.83 -38.09
CA LEU A 9 8.17 24.30 -37.90
C LEU A 9 7.77 23.28 -39.00
N ASP A 10 8.35 23.36 -40.20
CA ASP A 10 8.16 22.36 -41.27
C ASP A 10 8.95 21.06 -41.03
N ARG A 11 9.94 21.07 -40.11
CA ARG A 11 10.60 19.85 -39.60
C ARG A 11 9.87 19.21 -38.42
N LEU A 12 8.83 19.88 -37.89
CA LEU A 12 7.92 19.38 -36.86
C LEU A 12 6.68 18.69 -37.46
N LEU A 13 6.44 18.79 -38.77
CA LEU A 13 5.20 18.33 -39.42
C LEU A 13 5.42 17.63 -40.78
N GLY A 14 6.26 16.59 -40.82
CA GLY A 14 6.29 15.60 -41.90
C GLY A 14 6.37 14.19 -41.29
N ARG A 15 5.61 13.17 -41.72
CA ARG A 15 4.91 12.95 -42.98
C ARG A 15 4.08 11.64 -42.85
N ILE A 16 3.01 11.53 -43.63
CA ILE A 16 2.39 10.30 -44.18
C ILE A 16 1.55 9.44 -43.19
N SER A 17 0.23 9.59 -43.23
CA SER A 17 -0.72 8.54 -42.84
C SER A 17 -1.33 7.90 -44.09
N SER A 18 -1.16 6.58 -44.23
CA SER A 18 -1.93 5.75 -45.15
C SER A 18 -3.27 5.37 -44.49
N PRO A 19 -4.34 5.14 -45.26
CA PRO A 19 -5.64 4.80 -44.69
C PRO A 19 -5.62 3.36 -44.17
N ARG A 20 -5.55 3.18 -42.84
CA ARG A 20 -5.76 1.88 -42.20
C ARG A 20 -7.25 1.56 -42.21
N SER A 21 -7.60 0.45 -42.85
CA SER A 21 -8.90 -0.22 -42.76
C SER A 21 -9.31 -0.39 -41.30
N LYS A 22 -10.54 0.02 -40.95
CA LYS A 22 -11.15 -0.24 -39.65
C LYS A 22 -11.25 -1.76 -39.44
N SER A 23 -10.39 -2.31 -38.59
CA SER A 23 -10.66 -3.58 -37.93
C SER A 23 -11.21 -3.27 -36.54
N LEU A 24 -12.42 -3.76 -36.29
CA LEU A 24 -13.18 -3.56 -35.06
C LEU A 24 -12.47 -4.34 -33.93
N THR A 25 -11.61 -3.67 -33.18
CA THR A 25 -10.94 -4.28 -32.02
C THR A 25 -11.82 -4.10 -30.79
N ILE A 26 -12.64 -5.11 -30.51
CA ILE A 26 -13.34 -5.24 -29.23
C ILE A 26 -12.28 -5.54 -28.16
N GLY A 27 -12.02 -4.61 -27.22
CA GLY A 27 -11.29 -4.93 -25.99
C GLY A 27 -10.11 -4.06 -25.57
N GLY A 28 -10.12 -2.74 -25.81
CA GLY A 28 -9.06 -1.82 -25.33
C GLY A 28 -9.34 -1.18 -23.97
N THR A 29 -10.55 -0.63 -23.77
CA THR A 29 -10.85 0.24 -22.62
C THR A 29 -11.04 -0.53 -21.32
N ALA A 30 -11.66 -1.72 -21.37
CA ALA A 30 -11.93 -2.50 -20.17
C ALA A 30 -10.66 -3.03 -19.48
N LEU A 31 -9.57 -3.27 -20.22
CA LEU A 31 -8.28 -3.68 -19.65
C LEU A 31 -7.51 -2.49 -19.08
N GLU A 32 -7.56 -1.33 -19.74
CA GLU A 32 -6.92 -0.11 -19.27
C GLU A 32 -7.61 0.47 -18.02
N ASP A 33 -8.95 0.48 -18.00
CA ASP A 33 -9.74 0.87 -16.82
C ASP A 33 -9.56 -0.14 -15.67
N PHE A 34 -9.38 -1.42 -15.99
CA PHE A 34 -9.11 -2.46 -15.00
C PHE A 34 -7.74 -2.33 -14.32
N ILE A 35 -6.71 -1.91 -15.06
CA ILE A 35 -5.40 -1.59 -14.51
C ILE A 35 -5.50 -0.32 -13.67
N ARG A 36 -6.24 0.70 -14.14
CA ARG A 36 -6.37 2.00 -13.48
C ARG A 36 -7.14 1.94 -12.17
N ASP A 37 -8.30 1.27 -12.12
CA ASP A 37 -9.12 1.15 -10.89
C ASP A 37 -8.54 0.17 -9.86
N GLY A 38 -7.66 -0.73 -10.27
CA GLY A 38 -6.95 -1.63 -9.37
C GLY A 38 -5.87 -0.96 -8.51
N LEU A 39 -5.32 0.16 -8.99
CA LEU A 39 -4.10 0.80 -8.48
C LEU A 39 -4.34 2.03 -7.59
N VAL A 40 -5.57 2.55 -7.47
CA VAL A 40 -5.89 3.79 -6.71
C VAL A 40 -6.36 3.51 -5.27
N MET A 41 -6.09 2.32 -4.73
CA MET A 41 -6.23 2.09 -3.29
C MET A 41 -4.90 2.35 -2.57
N ASP A 42 -4.98 2.97 -1.39
CA ASP A 42 -3.84 3.09 -0.50
C ASP A 42 -3.13 1.74 -0.29
N LYS A 43 -1.80 1.76 -0.28
CA LYS A 43 -0.94 0.56 -0.30
C LYS A 43 -1.25 -0.38 0.88
N GLN A 44 -1.71 0.17 2.00
CA GLN A 44 -2.08 -0.60 3.19
C GLN A 44 -3.37 -1.39 2.99
N SER A 45 -4.40 -0.72 2.45
CA SER A 45 -5.67 -1.34 2.11
C SER A 45 -5.50 -2.43 1.04
N LEU A 46 -4.52 -2.29 0.16
CA LEU A 46 -4.18 -3.29 -0.85
C LEU A 46 -3.38 -4.48 -0.26
N ALA A 47 -2.48 -4.25 0.69
CA ALA A 47 -1.74 -5.32 1.39
C ALA A 47 -2.65 -6.16 2.28
N PHE A 48 -3.56 -5.54 3.03
CA PHE A 48 -4.55 -6.27 3.82
C PHE A 48 -5.65 -6.93 2.98
N SER A 49 -5.81 -6.54 1.71
CA SER A 49 -6.76 -7.19 0.82
C SER A 49 -6.39 -8.65 0.52
N VAL A 50 -5.11 -9.03 0.70
CA VAL A 50 -4.69 -10.42 0.67
C VAL A 50 -4.65 -10.94 2.11
N ALA A 51 -5.64 -11.74 2.49
CA ALA A 51 -5.76 -12.31 3.84
C ALA A 51 -4.49 -13.01 4.34
N ALA A 52 -3.71 -13.61 3.42
CA ALA A 52 -2.42 -14.23 3.75
C ALA A 52 -1.39 -13.22 4.27
N VAL A 53 -1.29 -12.02 3.68
CA VAL A 53 -0.36 -10.98 4.14
C VAL A 53 -0.77 -10.48 5.52
N TYR A 54 -2.06 -10.23 5.74
CA TYR A 54 -2.59 -9.85 7.05
C TYR A 54 -2.25 -10.91 8.11
N ALA A 55 -2.54 -12.19 7.83
CA ALA A 55 -2.27 -13.28 8.76
C ALA A 55 -0.78 -13.40 9.10
N CYS A 56 0.12 -13.34 8.10
CA CYS A 56 1.56 -13.41 8.32
C CYS A 56 2.08 -12.25 9.17
N VAL A 57 1.68 -11.02 8.84
CA VAL A 57 2.12 -9.83 9.59
C VAL A 57 1.61 -9.91 11.02
N ARG A 58 0.33 -10.26 11.21
CA ARG A 58 -0.28 -10.42 12.53
C ARG A 58 0.45 -11.46 13.38
N VAL A 59 0.67 -12.67 12.84
CA VAL A 59 1.35 -13.74 13.58
C VAL A 59 2.76 -13.32 14.00
N ILE A 60 3.54 -12.70 13.10
CA ILE A 60 4.91 -12.27 13.43
C ILE A 60 4.90 -11.13 14.46
N ALA A 61 4.02 -10.15 14.28
CA ALA A 61 3.92 -8.99 15.15
C ALA A 61 3.46 -9.37 16.57
N GLU A 62 2.37 -10.16 16.68
CA GLU A 62 1.86 -10.65 17.97
C GLU A 62 2.87 -11.56 18.67
N THR A 63 3.50 -12.48 17.92
CA THR A 63 4.52 -13.38 18.49
C THR A 63 5.69 -12.58 19.05
N THR A 64 6.20 -11.61 18.29
CA THR A 64 7.33 -10.79 18.76
C THR A 64 6.93 -9.89 19.93
N ALA A 65 5.71 -9.36 19.92
CA ALA A 65 5.19 -8.55 21.01
C ALA A 65 4.96 -9.35 22.30
N SER A 66 4.69 -10.66 22.20
CA SER A 66 4.51 -11.52 23.37
C SER A 66 5.81 -11.78 24.17
N LEU A 67 6.98 -11.62 23.54
CA LEU A 67 8.27 -11.92 24.17
C LEU A 67 8.64 -10.87 25.23
N PRO A 68 8.99 -11.23 26.47
CA PRO A 68 9.35 -10.25 27.49
C PRO A 68 10.68 -9.56 27.17
N LEU A 69 10.72 -8.23 27.30
CA LEU A 69 11.95 -7.45 27.20
C LEU A 69 12.57 -7.29 28.59
N ILE A 70 13.58 -8.10 28.90
CA ILE A 70 14.28 -8.05 30.19
C ILE A 70 15.50 -7.14 30.06
N LEU A 71 15.55 -6.09 30.89
CA LEU A 71 16.69 -5.17 30.94
C LEU A 71 17.79 -5.73 31.85
N TYR A 72 19.03 -5.68 31.36
CA TYR A 72 20.20 -6.10 32.13
C TYR A 72 21.20 -4.96 32.25
N ARG A 73 21.71 -4.75 33.47
CA ARG A 73 22.84 -3.86 33.75
C ARG A 73 24.12 -4.68 33.77
N ARG A 74 25.12 -4.25 33.02
CA ARG A 74 26.46 -4.86 33.08
C ARG A 74 27.16 -4.39 34.35
N ARG A 75 27.73 -5.33 35.09
CA ARG A 75 28.54 -5.05 36.27
C ARG A 75 30.02 -4.92 35.86
N ALA A 76 30.81 -4.20 36.67
CA ALA A 76 32.21 -3.91 36.40
C ALA A 76 33.11 -5.16 36.34
N ASP A 77 32.68 -6.27 36.93
CA ASP A 77 33.32 -7.59 36.91
C ASP A 77 32.97 -8.43 35.66
N GLY A 78 32.17 -7.88 34.72
CA GLY A 78 31.70 -8.59 33.53
C GLY A 78 30.40 -9.37 33.72
N GLY A 79 29.84 -9.39 34.93
CA GLY A 79 28.53 -9.97 35.23
C GLY A 79 27.35 -9.18 34.64
N LYS A 80 26.15 -9.77 34.66
CA LYS A 80 24.90 -9.12 34.25
C LYS A 80 23.86 -9.28 35.35
N ASP A 81 23.35 -8.17 35.85
CA ASP A 81 22.23 -8.13 36.79
C ASP A 81 20.97 -7.68 36.08
N ARG A 82 19.82 -8.22 36.48
CA ARG A 82 18.53 -7.69 36.01
C ARG A 82 18.34 -6.28 36.58
N ALA A 83 17.95 -5.36 35.71
CA ALA A 83 17.73 -3.96 36.05
C ALA A 83 16.24 -3.70 36.30
N ASP A 84 15.64 -4.45 37.24
CA ASP A 84 14.18 -4.42 37.47
C ASP A 84 13.70 -3.09 38.07
N ALA A 85 14.59 -2.35 38.74
CA ALA A 85 14.30 -1.05 39.35
C ALA A 85 14.51 0.14 38.38
N ASP A 86 14.93 -0.10 37.14
CA ASP A 86 15.20 0.96 36.17
C ASP A 86 13.88 1.51 35.59
N PRO A 87 13.67 2.84 35.57
CA PRO A 87 12.46 3.43 35.00
C PRO A 87 12.20 3.01 33.55
N LEU A 88 13.27 2.78 32.77
CA LEU A 88 13.15 2.31 31.40
C LEU A 88 12.56 0.90 31.32
N TYR A 89 12.88 0.04 32.28
CA TYR A 89 12.33 -1.32 32.32
C TYR A 89 10.83 -1.30 32.57
N ASP A 90 10.35 -0.45 33.51
CA ASP A 90 8.92 -0.32 33.75
C ASP A 90 8.17 0.26 32.55
N LEU A 91 8.74 1.26 31.88
CA LEU A 91 8.19 1.84 30.65
C LEU A 91 8.03 0.79 29.54
N LEU A 92 9.09 0.00 29.28
CA LEU A 92 9.10 -1.03 28.24
C LEU A 92 8.22 -2.24 28.58
N ARG A 93 8.02 -2.52 29.86
CA ARG A 93 7.21 -3.65 30.34
C ARG A 93 5.73 -3.31 30.39
N THR A 94 5.38 -2.14 30.89
CA THR A 94 4.00 -1.81 31.27
C THR A 94 3.31 -0.98 30.19
N LYS A 95 3.73 0.27 30.02
CA LYS A 95 2.98 1.25 29.23
C LYS A 95 3.92 2.31 28.63
N PRO A 96 4.29 2.21 27.35
CA PRO A 96 5.24 3.12 26.72
C PRO A 96 4.64 4.50 26.40
N ASN A 97 3.32 4.60 26.30
CA ASN A 97 2.61 5.86 26.03
C ASN A 97 1.19 5.84 26.67
N PRO A 98 0.48 6.98 26.78
CA PRO A 98 -0.82 7.09 27.43
C PRO A 98 -1.94 6.21 26.84
N PHE A 99 -1.83 5.75 25.60
CA PHE A 99 -2.94 5.14 24.86
C PHE A 99 -2.71 3.68 24.44
N GLN A 100 -1.51 3.12 24.65
CA GLN A 100 -1.17 1.73 24.32
C GLN A 100 -0.43 1.02 25.45
N THR A 101 -0.65 -0.28 25.54
CA THR A 101 0.17 -1.21 26.31
C THR A 101 1.52 -1.45 25.63
N SER A 102 2.49 -1.98 26.38
CA SER A 102 3.79 -2.36 25.83
C SER A 102 3.69 -3.40 24.71
N MET A 103 2.70 -4.29 24.77
CA MET A 103 2.46 -5.30 23.75
C MET A 103 1.95 -4.67 22.46
N GLU A 104 0.91 -3.85 22.54
CA GLU A 104 0.34 -3.13 21.38
C GLU A 104 1.38 -2.23 20.70
N PHE A 105 2.22 -1.54 21.48
CA PHE A 105 3.31 -0.72 20.92
C PHE A 105 4.30 -1.57 20.12
N ARG A 106 4.73 -2.72 20.65
CA ARG A 106 5.69 -3.60 19.98
C ARG A 106 5.08 -4.24 18.73
N GLU A 107 3.81 -4.62 18.81
CA GLU A 107 3.05 -5.12 17.67
C GLU A 107 2.94 -4.07 16.56
N GLN A 108 2.61 -2.82 16.90
CA GLN A 108 2.56 -1.72 15.94
C GLN A 108 3.92 -1.44 15.31
N MET A 109 4.98 -1.35 16.12
CA MET A 109 6.34 -1.12 15.63
C MET A 109 6.81 -2.24 14.70
N MET A 110 6.53 -3.49 15.04
CA MET A 110 6.86 -4.62 14.16
C MET A 110 6.04 -4.59 12.87
N SER A 111 4.74 -4.30 12.96
CA SER A 111 3.86 -4.19 11.79
C SER A 111 4.34 -3.09 10.83
N HIS A 112 4.73 -1.93 11.36
CA HIS A 112 5.32 -0.85 10.55
C HIS A 112 6.63 -1.27 9.89
N ALA A 113 7.52 -1.97 10.61
CA ALA A 113 8.77 -2.47 10.05
C ALA A 113 8.54 -3.51 8.93
N LEU A 114 7.57 -4.43 9.09
CA LEU A 114 7.26 -5.45 8.08
C LEU A 114 6.57 -4.85 6.84
N LEU A 115 5.59 -3.96 7.05
CA LEU A 115 4.80 -3.38 5.95
C LEU A 115 5.59 -2.31 5.20
N ARG A 116 6.21 -1.36 5.90
CA ARG A 116 6.85 -0.17 5.31
C ARG A 116 8.38 -0.24 5.32
N GLY A 117 8.96 -1.31 5.87
CA GLY A 117 10.41 -1.45 6.04
C GLY A 117 10.97 -0.64 7.19
N ASN A 118 10.17 0.23 7.82
CA ASN A 118 10.62 1.21 8.78
C ASN A 118 9.54 1.43 9.85
N ALA A 119 9.95 1.48 11.11
CA ALA A 119 9.12 1.94 12.20
C ALA A 119 9.85 3.02 13.00
N TYR A 120 9.11 4.03 13.41
CA TYR A 120 9.64 5.20 14.11
C TYR A 120 8.87 5.42 15.39
N ALA A 121 9.59 5.67 16.48
CA ALA A 121 9.00 6.19 17.70
C ALA A 121 9.81 7.39 18.20
N LYS A 122 9.12 8.47 18.54
CA LYS A 122 9.72 9.62 19.21
C LYS A 122 10.03 9.26 20.66
N ILE A 123 11.27 9.53 21.07
CA ILE A 123 11.73 9.31 22.43
C ILE A 123 11.56 10.61 23.19
N ILE A 124 10.66 10.64 24.16
CA ILE A 124 10.51 11.78 25.07
C ILE A 124 11.33 11.48 26.32
N ARG A 125 12.13 12.46 26.74
CA ARG A 125 13.01 12.38 27.91
C ARG A 125 12.66 13.46 28.92
N ASP A 126 12.92 13.17 30.20
CA ASP A 126 12.88 14.18 31.27
C ASP A 126 14.13 15.08 31.24
N GLY A 127 14.16 16.09 32.12
CA GLY A 127 15.32 16.98 32.26
C GLY A 127 16.59 16.31 32.79
N ALA A 128 16.49 15.09 33.34
CA ALA A 128 17.62 14.27 33.77
C ALA A 128 18.12 13.32 32.65
N GLY A 129 17.44 13.28 31.51
CA GLY A 129 17.77 12.44 30.36
C GLY A 129 17.16 11.04 30.38
N ASN A 130 16.33 10.68 31.37
CA ASN A 130 15.62 9.42 31.42
C ASN A 130 14.49 9.39 30.39
N VAL A 131 14.25 8.24 29.76
CA VAL A 131 13.15 8.09 28.80
C VAL A 131 11.84 7.96 29.57
N ILE A 132 10.91 8.86 29.32
CA ILE A 132 9.59 8.90 29.97
C ILE A 132 8.48 8.37 29.06
N GLU A 133 8.64 8.45 27.74
CA GLU A 133 7.60 8.08 26.80
C GLU A 133 8.18 7.70 25.43
N LEU A 134 7.52 6.74 24.77
CA LEU A 134 7.78 6.34 23.40
C LEU A 134 6.50 6.52 22.57
N LEU A 135 6.50 7.55 21.73
CA LEU A 135 5.35 7.85 20.87
C LEU A 135 5.58 7.28 19.46
N PRO A 136 4.82 6.28 19.02
CA PRO A 136 4.92 5.79 17.64
C PRO A 136 4.53 6.90 16.67
N LEU A 137 5.34 7.07 15.62
CA LEU A 137 5.10 8.02 14.54
C LEU A 137 4.75 7.27 13.26
N ASP A 138 3.89 7.86 12.43
CA ASP A 138 3.52 7.25 11.16
C ASP A 138 4.72 7.26 10.18
N PRO A 139 5.22 6.09 9.73
CA PRO A 139 6.32 6.04 8.80
C PRO A 139 6.06 6.67 7.43
N ASP A 140 4.81 6.78 6.97
CA ASP A 140 4.52 7.39 5.65
C ASP A 140 4.77 8.91 5.64
N GLY A 141 4.65 9.56 6.81
CA GLY A 141 4.98 10.97 6.98
C GLY A 141 6.46 11.23 7.26
N MET A 142 7.31 10.19 7.30
CA MET A 142 8.71 10.31 7.72
C MET A 142 9.67 10.31 6.53
N THR A 143 10.58 11.29 6.49
CA THR A 143 11.71 11.33 5.56
C THR A 143 13.02 11.35 6.34
N VAL A 144 13.97 10.48 5.97
CA VAL A 144 15.27 10.36 6.66
C VAL A 144 16.40 10.79 5.75
N THR A 145 17.23 11.71 6.22
CA THR A 145 18.42 12.18 5.52
C THR A 145 19.67 12.06 6.39
N ARG A 146 20.85 12.12 5.78
CA ARG A 146 22.12 12.16 6.52
C ARG A 146 22.40 13.61 6.94
N GLY A 147 22.57 13.82 8.24
CA GLY A 147 23.09 15.06 8.82
C GLY A 147 24.57 14.94 9.20
N SER A 148 25.11 16.01 9.78
CA SER A 148 26.53 16.11 10.15
C SER A 148 26.94 15.16 11.29
N TYR A 149 26.03 14.88 12.22
CA TYR A 149 26.30 14.08 13.42
C TYR A 149 25.46 12.80 13.52
N GLY A 150 24.57 12.56 12.57
CA GLY A 150 23.63 11.45 12.61
C GLY A 150 22.54 11.57 11.56
N LEU A 151 21.48 10.77 11.72
CA LEU A 151 20.31 10.84 10.85
C LEU A 151 19.42 12.03 11.25
N ILE A 152 18.93 12.75 10.25
CA ILE A 152 17.91 13.79 10.40
C ILE A 152 16.57 13.15 10.00
N TYR A 153 15.58 13.27 10.88
CA TYR A 153 14.24 12.76 10.67
C TYR A 153 13.28 13.92 10.50
N THR A 154 12.72 14.07 9.31
CA THR A 154 11.69 15.08 9.02
C THR A 154 10.33 14.40 9.01
N TYR A 155 9.51 14.70 10.01
CA TYR A 155 8.16 14.17 10.15
C TYR A 155 7.12 15.19 9.69
N ARG A 156 6.30 14.79 8.72
CA ARG A 156 5.15 15.56 8.24
C ARG A 156 3.87 14.79 8.57
N PRO A 157 3.20 15.10 9.70
CA PRO A 157 1.91 14.49 10.03
C PRO A 157 0.85 14.88 8.99
N SER A 158 -0.17 14.04 8.83
CA SER A 158 -1.32 14.27 7.93
C SER A 158 -2.11 15.53 8.30
N ALA A 159 -2.17 15.87 9.59
CA ALA A 159 -2.67 17.12 10.11
C ALA A 159 -1.66 17.67 11.14
N GLY A 160 -0.93 18.73 10.77
CA GLY A 160 0.00 19.38 11.70
C GLY A 160 1.15 20.10 11.01
N LYS A 161 2.07 20.60 11.83
CA LYS A 161 3.32 21.23 11.36
C LYS A 161 4.36 20.16 11.08
N THR A 162 5.21 20.43 10.10
CA THR A 162 6.39 19.59 9.86
C THR A 162 7.37 19.77 11.03
N GLU A 163 7.80 18.65 11.60
CA GLU A 163 8.76 18.60 12.69
C GLU A 163 10.08 18.01 12.19
N VAL A 164 11.20 18.59 12.60
CA VAL A 164 12.53 18.12 12.24
C VAL A 164 13.25 17.68 13.51
N TYR A 165 13.73 16.45 13.50
CA TYR A 165 14.45 15.83 14.61
C TYR A 165 15.87 15.54 14.15
N GLU A 166 16.81 16.36 14.62
CA GLU A 166 18.23 16.20 14.36
C GLU A 166 18.99 15.98 15.67
N GLN A 167 20.15 15.30 15.57
CA GLN A 167 21.07 15.22 16.69
C GLN A 167 21.94 16.48 16.71
N PRO A 168 21.90 17.28 17.79
CA PRO A 168 22.66 18.53 17.87
C PRO A 168 24.16 18.28 18.04
N ASN A 169 24.57 17.15 18.63
CA ASN A 169 25.96 16.77 18.80
C ASN A 169 26.12 15.23 18.88
N PRO A 170 27.32 14.68 18.63
CA PRO A 170 27.58 13.23 18.67
C PRO A 170 27.38 12.56 20.05
N SER A 171 27.44 13.35 21.12
CA SER A 171 27.30 12.88 22.51
C SER A 171 25.83 12.79 22.95
N THR A 172 24.89 13.30 22.12
CA THR A 172 23.46 13.32 22.43
C THR A 172 22.81 12.05 21.91
N TYR A 173 21.94 11.46 22.73
CA TYR A 173 21.16 10.30 22.29
C TYR A 173 20.24 10.65 21.11
N PRO A 174 19.98 9.70 20.20
CA PRO A 174 19.07 9.91 19.09
C PRO A 174 17.66 10.31 19.60
N PRO A 175 17.01 11.30 18.98
CA PRO A 175 15.66 11.73 19.37
C PRO A 175 14.57 10.75 18.91
N ILE A 176 14.86 9.94 17.89
CA ILE A 176 13.94 8.97 17.29
C ILE A 176 14.52 7.55 17.42
N LEU A 177 13.71 6.64 17.94
CA LEU A 177 13.90 5.20 17.82
C LEU A 177 13.50 4.77 16.41
N HIS A 178 14.48 4.45 15.57
CA HIS A 178 14.24 3.95 14.22
C HIS A 178 14.54 2.45 14.13
N LEU A 179 13.48 1.65 14.10
CA LEU A 179 13.56 0.22 13.80
C LEU A 179 13.58 0.04 12.28
N LYS A 180 14.70 -0.43 11.77
CA LYS A 180 14.91 -0.68 10.33
C LYS A 180 14.69 -2.16 10.05
N GLY A 181 13.88 -2.44 9.03
CA GLY A 181 13.87 -3.74 8.36
C GLY A 181 15.13 -3.95 7.51
N LEU A 182 15.06 -4.88 6.57
CA LEU A 182 16.16 -5.16 5.64
C LEU A 182 16.53 -3.90 4.85
N SER A 183 17.78 -3.42 4.96
CA SER A 183 18.24 -2.18 4.32
C SER A 183 19.43 -2.45 3.41
N THR A 184 19.47 -1.76 2.26
CA THR A 184 20.60 -1.79 1.32
C THR A 184 21.51 -0.57 1.43
N ASN A 185 20.99 0.55 1.93
CA ASN A 185 21.70 1.84 2.02
C ASN A 185 22.10 2.22 3.46
N GLY A 186 21.66 1.43 4.45
CA GLY A 186 21.86 1.66 5.88
C GLY A 186 21.04 2.81 6.47
N LEU A 187 20.28 3.54 5.64
CA LEU A 187 19.50 4.72 6.03
C LEU A 187 18.05 4.38 6.31
N VAL A 188 17.42 3.63 5.42
CA VAL A 188 16.02 3.21 5.52
C VAL A 188 15.92 1.74 5.16
N GLY A 189 15.02 1.02 5.82
CA GLY A 189 14.67 -0.33 5.43
C GLY A 189 13.80 -0.33 4.16
N ARG A 190 13.89 -1.41 3.41
CA ARG A 190 13.03 -1.71 2.26
C ARG A 190 11.72 -2.28 2.76
N SER A 191 10.63 -1.88 2.10
CA SER A 191 9.32 -2.45 2.34
C SER A 191 9.20 -3.81 1.66
N VAL A 192 8.90 -4.86 2.43
CA VAL A 192 8.65 -6.21 1.89
C VAL A 192 7.48 -6.20 0.91
N LEU A 193 6.50 -5.32 1.14
CA LEU A 193 5.37 -5.13 0.24
C LEU A 193 5.79 -4.55 -1.11
N GLN A 194 6.71 -3.58 -1.11
CA GLN A 194 7.24 -3.02 -2.36
C GLN A 194 8.05 -4.05 -3.13
N ASP A 195 8.87 -4.83 -2.42
CA ASP A 195 9.68 -5.88 -3.03
C ASP A 195 8.82 -7.00 -3.63
N SER A 196 7.64 -7.26 -3.07
CA SER A 196 6.71 -8.32 -3.50
C SER A 196 5.47 -7.79 -4.25
N ALA A 197 5.49 -6.53 -4.71
CA ALA A 197 4.30 -5.85 -5.22
C ALA A 197 3.67 -6.55 -6.44
N GLU A 198 4.48 -7.10 -7.34
CA GLU A 198 4.03 -7.83 -8.53
C GLU A 198 3.37 -9.17 -8.19
N THR A 199 3.91 -9.90 -7.21
CA THR A 199 3.31 -11.14 -6.73
C THR A 199 1.97 -10.86 -6.04
N LEU A 200 1.91 -9.80 -5.24
CA LEU A 200 0.68 -9.39 -4.55
C LEU A 200 -0.39 -8.90 -5.53
N SER A 201 -0.01 -8.13 -6.55
CA SER A 201 -0.94 -7.67 -7.58
C SER A 201 -1.51 -8.86 -8.37
N SER A 202 -0.68 -9.85 -8.71
CA SER A 202 -1.10 -11.08 -9.39
C SER A 202 -2.08 -11.91 -8.55
N ALA A 203 -1.81 -12.07 -7.25
CA ALA A 203 -2.71 -12.77 -6.33
C ALA A 203 -4.07 -12.07 -6.20
N ARG A 204 -4.08 -10.73 -6.08
CA ARG A 204 -5.31 -9.91 -6.03
C ARG A 204 -6.09 -9.99 -7.35
N LEU A 205 -5.39 -10.00 -8.48
CA LEU A 205 -5.98 -10.17 -9.80
C LEU A 205 -6.70 -11.51 -9.92
N ALA A 206 -6.06 -12.61 -9.50
CA ALA A 206 -6.68 -13.93 -9.49
C ALA A 206 -7.95 -13.97 -8.62
N GLN A 207 -7.91 -13.34 -7.44
CA GLN A 207 -9.09 -13.23 -6.56
C GLN A 207 -10.24 -12.44 -7.22
N ARG A 208 -9.94 -11.28 -7.82
CA ARG A 208 -10.95 -10.49 -8.54
C ARG A 208 -11.53 -11.22 -9.74
N TYR A 209 -10.70 -11.97 -10.46
CA TYR A 209 -11.16 -12.80 -11.57
C TYR A 209 -12.11 -13.91 -11.07
N GLY A 210 -11.75 -14.61 -9.99
CA GLY A 210 -12.62 -15.58 -9.35
C GLY A 210 -13.95 -14.98 -8.88
N GLN A 211 -13.91 -13.80 -8.25
CA GLN A 211 -15.12 -13.06 -7.84
C GLN A 211 -16.03 -12.77 -9.03
N ARG A 212 -15.49 -12.27 -10.15
CA ARG A 212 -16.29 -11.99 -11.35
C ARG A 212 -16.88 -13.24 -11.98
N ILE A 213 -16.16 -14.36 -11.97
CA ILE A 213 -16.72 -15.64 -12.44
C ILE A 213 -17.91 -16.01 -11.56
N LEU A 214 -17.78 -15.93 -10.24
CA LEU A 214 -18.85 -16.25 -9.30
C LEU A 214 -20.04 -15.27 -9.40
N GLU A 215 -19.77 -13.97 -9.60
CA GLU A 215 -20.80 -12.94 -9.82
C GLU A 215 -21.59 -13.17 -11.11
N ASN A 216 -20.94 -13.68 -12.16
CA ASN A 216 -21.57 -13.96 -13.46
C ASN A 216 -21.94 -15.45 -13.62
N ASP A 217 -22.10 -16.19 -12.52
CA ASP A 217 -22.55 -17.60 -12.46
C ASP A 217 -21.71 -18.59 -13.30
N ALA A 218 -20.45 -18.26 -13.60
CA ALA A 218 -19.49 -19.08 -14.35
C ALA A 218 -20.01 -19.64 -15.70
N THR A 219 -21.14 -19.15 -16.20
CA THR A 219 -21.83 -19.66 -17.37
C THR A 219 -22.01 -18.51 -18.37
N PRO A 220 -21.60 -18.66 -19.64
CA PRO A 220 -22.04 -17.73 -20.67
C PRO A 220 -23.56 -17.85 -20.75
N SER A 221 -24.27 -16.80 -20.30
CA SER A 221 -25.68 -16.94 -19.93
C SER A 221 -26.57 -17.42 -21.08
N VAL A 222 -26.35 -17.00 -22.33
CA VAL A 222 -27.02 -17.53 -23.54
C VAL A 222 -26.23 -17.12 -24.80
N VAL A 223 -26.18 -17.99 -25.81
CA VAL A 223 -25.78 -17.61 -27.18
C VAL A 223 -27.05 -17.34 -27.99
N ILE A 224 -27.26 -16.09 -28.39
CA ILE A 224 -28.36 -15.69 -29.26
C ILE A 224 -27.95 -15.94 -30.72
N LYS A 225 -28.62 -16.87 -31.39
CA LYS A 225 -28.46 -17.13 -32.83
C LYS A 225 -29.65 -16.55 -33.58
N HIS A 226 -29.39 -15.65 -34.52
CA HIS A 226 -30.41 -15.15 -35.44
C HIS A 226 -30.17 -15.73 -36.84
N PRO A 227 -31.20 -16.29 -37.52
CA PRO A 227 -31.05 -16.95 -38.82
C PRO A 227 -30.80 -15.97 -39.99
N GLN A 228 -31.08 -14.67 -39.82
CA GLN A 228 -30.80 -13.63 -40.82
C GLN A 228 -29.71 -12.64 -40.35
N MET A 229 -29.10 -11.93 -41.30
CA MET A 229 -28.12 -10.88 -41.03
C MET A 229 -28.84 -9.67 -40.42
N LEU A 230 -28.62 -9.40 -39.14
CA LEU A 230 -29.20 -8.25 -38.44
C LEU A 230 -28.54 -6.96 -38.91
N ASP A 231 -29.35 -5.91 -39.08
CA ASP A 231 -28.86 -4.54 -39.26
C ASP A 231 -28.18 -4.03 -37.97
N GLU A 232 -27.24 -3.09 -38.09
CA GLU A 232 -26.36 -2.64 -37.00
C GLU A 232 -27.17 -1.98 -35.85
N GLU A 233 -28.25 -1.28 -36.19
CA GLU A 233 -29.20 -0.72 -35.23
C GLU A 233 -30.02 -1.80 -34.50
N ALA A 234 -30.46 -2.84 -35.22
CA ALA A 234 -31.24 -3.93 -34.64
C ALA A 234 -30.38 -4.77 -33.69
N ALA A 235 -29.12 -5.04 -34.05
CA ALA A 235 -28.15 -5.72 -33.19
C ALA A 235 -27.86 -4.95 -31.89
N THR A 236 -27.78 -3.61 -31.98
CA THR A 236 -27.54 -2.74 -30.81
C THR A 236 -28.75 -2.74 -29.87
N ARG A 237 -29.97 -2.58 -30.40
CA ARG A 237 -31.21 -2.67 -29.61
C ARG A 237 -31.37 -4.01 -28.89
N LEU A 238 -31.04 -5.10 -29.58
CA LEU A 238 -31.08 -6.45 -29.01
C LEU A 238 -30.04 -6.63 -27.89
N ARG A 239 -28.84 -6.06 -28.05
CA ARG A 239 -27.80 -6.08 -27.02
C ARG A 239 -28.21 -5.29 -25.78
N GLU A 240 -28.83 -4.12 -25.97
CA GLU A 240 -29.31 -3.27 -24.88
C GLU A 240 -30.55 -3.85 -24.17
N SER A 241 -31.47 -4.51 -24.89
CA SER A 241 -32.59 -5.22 -24.26
C SER A 241 -32.09 -6.40 -23.43
N TRP A 242 -31.13 -7.16 -23.97
CA TRP A 242 -30.48 -8.26 -23.26
C TRP A 242 -29.71 -7.80 -22.03
N GLN A 243 -28.87 -6.76 -22.16
CA GLN A 243 -28.17 -6.18 -21.03
C GLN A 243 -29.14 -5.67 -19.98
N ARG A 244 -30.24 -4.99 -20.34
CA ARG A 244 -31.24 -4.57 -19.34
C ARG A 244 -31.89 -5.75 -18.60
N ALA A 245 -32.14 -6.86 -19.30
CA ALA A 245 -32.76 -8.04 -18.71
C ALA A 245 -31.80 -8.81 -17.77
N PHE A 246 -30.50 -8.87 -18.09
CA PHE A 246 -29.51 -9.70 -17.39
C PHE A 246 -28.40 -8.95 -16.65
N SER A 247 -28.26 -7.63 -16.79
CA SER A 247 -27.25 -6.85 -16.06
C SER A 247 -27.77 -6.50 -14.67
N GLY A 248 -27.20 -7.16 -13.65
CA GLY A 248 -27.44 -6.84 -12.24
C GLY A 248 -27.50 -8.09 -11.36
N SER A 249 -26.82 -8.06 -10.22
CA SER A 249 -26.75 -9.15 -9.24
C SER A 249 -28.10 -9.62 -8.69
N GLY A 250 -29.17 -8.85 -8.88
CA GLY A 250 -30.56 -9.20 -8.51
C GLY A 250 -31.46 -9.63 -9.68
N ARG A 251 -30.94 -9.80 -10.91
CA ARG A 251 -31.74 -10.15 -12.10
C ARG A 251 -31.38 -11.50 -12.72
N ALA A 252 -30.61 -12.33 -12.01
CA ALA A 252 -30.41 -13.73 -12.39
C ALA A 252 -31.78 -14.43 -12.46
N GLY A 253 -32.23 -14.78 -13.68
CA GLY A 253 -33.55 -15.37 -13.93
C GLY A 253 -34.60 -14.42 -14.54
N GLY A 254 -34.23 -13.23 -15.00
CA GLY A 254 -35.13 -12.37 -15.76
C GLY A 254 -35.60 -13.02 -17.08
N THR A 255 -36.90 -13.01 -17.35
CA THR A 255 -37.46 -13.54 -18.60
C THR A 255 -37.03 -12.70 -19.79
N ALA A 256 -36.24 -13.28 -20.70
CA ALA A 256 -35.91 -12.66 -21.98
C ALA A 256 -37.13 -12.73 -22.90
N VAL A 257 -37.64 -11.58 -23.34
CA VAL A 257 -38.63 -11.52 -24.43
C VAL A 257 -37.85 -11.41 -25.74
N LEU A 258 -38.00 -12.41 -26.59
CA LEU A 258 -37.33 -12.49 -27.87
C LEU A 258 -38.41 -12.34 -28.97
N GLU A 259 -38.28 -11.31 -29.81
CA GLU A 259 -39.17 -11.06 -30.95
C GLU A 259 -38.57 -11.68 -32.24
N GLU A 260 -39.44 -11.96 -33.22
CA GLU A 260 -39.10 -12.52 -34.55
C GLU A 260 -38.39 -13.91 -34.54
N GLY A 261 -39.03 -14.92 -33.95
CA GLY A 261 -38.70 -16.33 -34.21
C GLY A 261 -37.49 -16.87 -33.44
N MET A 262 -37.31 -16.40 -32.22
CA MET A 262 -36.34 -16.91 -31.23
C MET A 262 -37.02 -17.69 -30.10
#